data_AF-A0A9Y2D8F5-F1
#
_entry.id   AF-A0A9Y2D8F5-F1
#
_cell.length_a   1.000
_cell.length_b   1.000
_cell.length_c   1.000
_cell.angle_alpha   90.00
_cell.angle_beta   90.00
_cell.angle_gamma   90.00
#
_symmetry.space_group_name_H-M   'P 1'
#
loop_
_entity.id
_entity.type
_entity.pdbx_description
1 polymer ?
#
loop_
_entity_poly.entity_id
_entity_poly.type
_entity_poly.pdbx_seq_one_letter_code
_entity_poly.pdbx_strand_id
1 'polypeptide(L)' 'MPDALPIRCSTRALKRVVRYAVDHGWIVERTRGGHVRFIKPGCPPVFTGFSPSDARAEKNVLARLRRVQRQEEGEA' A
#
# COMPACT_ATOMS: atom_id res chain seq x y z
N MET A 1 -8.91 -17.35 -10.42
CA MET A 1 -9.71 -16.18 -10.01
C MET A 1 -8.96 -14.94 -10.47
N PRO A 2 -9.54 -14.05 -11.31
CA PRO A 2 -8.83 -12.83 -11.65
C PRO A 2 -8.64 -12.06 -10.34
N ASP A 3 -7.38 -11.79 -9.99
CA ASP A 3 -6.96 -10.98 -8.86
C ASP A 3 -7.56 -9.58 -8.98
N ALA A 4 -8.82 -9.43 -8.57
CA ALA A 4 -9.51 -8.17 -8.52
C ALA A 4 -8.89 -7.35 -7.38
N LEU A 5 -7.81 -6.65 -7.71
CA LEU A 5 -7.23 -5.68 -6.81
C LEU A 5 -8.32 -4.63 -6.48
N PRO A 6 -8.42 -4.18 -5.22
CA PRO A 6 -9.46 -3.26 -4.77
C PRO A 6 -9.42 -1.90 -5.49
N ILE A 7 -8.29 -1.58 -6.14
CA ILE A 7 -8.14 -0.37 -6.94
C ILE A 7 -7.57 -0.69 -8.33
N ARG A 8 -7.97 0.13 -9.31
CA ARG A 8 -7.36 0.13 -10.65
C ARG A 8 -5.89 0.54 -10.55
N CYS A 9 -5.00 -0.36 -10.95
CA CYS A 9 -3.56 -0.13 -10.92
C CYS A 9 -3.01 0.02 -12.33
N SER A 10 -2.52 1.21 -12.67
CA SER A 10 -1.99 1.51 -14.00
C SER A 10 -0.58 0.95 -14.24
N THR A 11 0.18 0.64 -13.18
CA THR A 11 1.56 0.15 -13.26
C THR A 11 1.73 -1.21 -12.58
N ARG A 12 2.70 -2.00 -13.07
CA ARG A 12 3.05 -3.30 -12.47
C ARG A 12 3.55 -3.15 -11.03
N ALA A 13 4.27 -2.07 -10.76
CA ALA A 13 4.81 -1.76 -9.45
C ALA A 13 3.68 -1.46 -8.44
N LEU A 14 2.67 -0.67 -8.82
CA LEU A 14 1.50 -0.44 -7.96
C LEU A 14 0.72 -1.73 -7.73
N LYS A 15 0.53 -2.58 -8.76
CA LYS A 15 -0.12 -3.89 -8.59
C LYS A 15 0.57 -4.75 -7.53
N ARG A 16 1.91 -4.77 -7.50
CA ARG A 16 2.69 -5.51 -6.49
C ARG A 16 2.49 -4.97 -5.09
N VAL A 17 2.53 -3.65 -4.92
CA VAL A 17 2.29 -3.00 -3.62
C VAL A 17 0.89 -3.28 -3.11
N VAL A 18 -0.13 -3.11 -3.95
CA VAL A 18 -1.53 -3.36 -3.57
C VAL A 18 -1.74 -4.82 -3.22
N ARG A 19 -1.14 -5.75 -3.98
CA ARG A 19 -1.23 -7.18 -3.65
C ARG A 19 -0.60 -7.49 -2.30
N TYR A 20 0.63 -7.02 -2.06
CA TYR A 20 1.28 -7.17 -0.77
C TYR A 20 0.42 -6.63 0.37
N ALA A 21 -0.14 -5.43 0.19
CA ALA A 21 -1.01 -4.80 1.17
C ALA A 21 -2.24 -5.67 1.48
N VAL A 22 -2.97 -6.12 0.46
CA VAL A 22 -4.14 -6.99 0.63
C VAL A 22 -3.78 -8.29 1.33
N ASP A 23 -2.68 -8.94 0.92
CA ASP A 23 -2.19 -10.18 1.53
C ASP A 23 -1.83 -10.02 3.03
N HIS A 24 -1.47 -8.80 3.46
CA HIS A 24 -1.13 -8.47 4.85
C HIS A 24 -2.31 -7.84 5.63
N GLY A 25 -3.52 -7.88 5.07
CA GLY A 25 -4.73 -7.36 5.70
C GLY A 25 -4.87 -5.83 5.68
N TRP A 26 -4.16 -5.15 4.78
CA TRP A 26 -4.34 -3.73 4.57
C TRP A 26 -5.51 -3.46 3.61
N ILE A 27 -6.35 -2.53 3.99
CA ILE A 27 -7.39 -1.92 3.17
C ILE A 27 -6.71 -0.88 2.27
N VAL A 28 -7.00 -0.93 0.98
CA VAL A 28 -6.39 -0.06 -0.03
C VAL A 28 -7.45 0.79 -0.70
N GLU A 29 -7.27 2.11 -0.65
CA GLU A 29 -8.20 3.08 -1.22
C GLU A 29 -7.48 4.09 -2.12
N ARG A 30 -8.16 4.55 -3.17
CA ARG A 30 -7.69 5.69 -3.98
C ARG A 30 -8.28 6.98 -3.44
N THR A 31 -7.42 7.96 -3.19
CA THR A 31 -7.87 9.32 -2.83
C THR A 31 -8.26 10.09 -4.09
N ARG A 32 -9.07 11.15 -3.93
CA ARG A 32 -9.49 12.03 -5.04
C ARG A 32 -8.32 12.66 -5.80
N GLY A 33 -7.16 12.84 -5.14
CA GLY A 33 -5.94 13.36 -5.75
C GLY A 33 -5.10 12.32 -6.51
N GLY A 34 -5.57 11.08 -6.66
CA GLY A 34 -4.85 10.02 -7.37
C GLY A 34 -3.78 9.30 -6.53
N HIS A 35 -3.64 9.66 -5.26
CA HIS A 35 -2.79 8.94 -4.31
C HIS A 35 -3.47 7.67 -3.82
N VAL A 36 -2.66 6.73 -3.33
CA VAL A 36 -3.16 5.49 -2.74
C VAL A 36 -2.94 5.54 -1.23
N ARG A 37 -4.01 5.27 -0.49
CA ARG A 37 -4.03 5.18 0.96
C ARG A 37 -4.12 3.71 1.37
N PHE A 38 -3.29 3.33 2.32
CA PHE A 38 -3.30 2.02 2.98
C PHE A 38 -3.75 2.22 4.42
N ILE A 39 -4.76 1.46 4.82
CA ILE A 39 -5.36 1.52 6.16
C ILE A 39 -5.33 0.10 6.70
N LYS A 40 -4.93 -0.08 7.96
CA LYS A 40 -5.04 -1.35 8.65
C LYS A 40 -5.55 -1.05 10.07
N PRO A 41 -6.49 -1.83 10.62
CA PRO A 41 -6.91 -1.66 12.01
C PRO A 41 -5.70 -1.75 12.95
N GLY A 42 -5.64 -0.85 13.94
CA GLY A 42 -4.49 -0.70 14.84
C GLY A 42 -3.40 0.23 14.27
N CYS A 43 -3.03 0.06 12.99
CA CYS A 43 -1.96 0.84 12.39
C CYS A 43 -2.35 2.27 11.94
N PRO A 44 -1.42 3.25 12.00
CA PRO A 44 -1.62 4.56 11.39
C PRO A 44 -1.75 4.46 9.85
N PRO A 45 -2.63 5.27 9.22
CA PRO A 45 -2.84 5.24 7.78
C PRO A 45 -1.60 5.71 7.01
N VAL A 46 -1.24 4.95 5.96
CA VAL A 46 -0.09 5.27 5.10
C VAL A 46 -0.58 5.83 3.77
N PHE A 47 -0.19 7.05 3.45
CA PHE A 47 -0.49 7.70 2.17
C PHE A 47 0.72 7.65 1.26
N THR A 48 0.51 7.33 -0.02
CA THR A 48 1.60 7.20 -0.98
C THR A 48 1.20 7.83 -2.32
N GLY A 49 2.06 8.73 -2.81
CA GLY A 49 2.01 9.18 -4.19
C GLY A 49 2.79 8.18 -5.04
N PHE A 50 2.10 7.48 -5.94
CA PHE A 50 2.75 6.51 -6.82
C PHE A 50 3.00 7.16 -8.18
N SER A 51 4.20 7.72 -8.36
CA SER A 51 4.64 8.18 -9.68
C SER A 51 5.01 6.98 -10.56
N PRO A 52 4.41 6.81 -11.75
CA PRO A 52 4.61 5.63 -12.60
C PRO A 52 6.06 5.33 -12.96
N SER A 53 6.89 6.37 -13.04
CA SER A 53 8.29 6.29 -13.48
C SER A 53 9.28 6.02 -12.34
N ASP A 54 8.84 5.99 -11.07
CA ASP A 54 9.76 5.87 -9.95
C ASP A 54 9.82 4.43 -9.41
N ALA A 55 10.85 3.70 -9.82
CA ALA A 55 11.15 2.37 -9.30
C ALA A 55 11.44 2.37 -7.77
N ARG A 56 11.81 3.52 -7.20
CA ARG A 56 12.04 3.65 -5.74
C ARG A 56 10.74 3.79 -4.98
N ALA A 57 9.66 4.26 -5.61
CA ALA A 57 8.36 4.40 -4.96
C ALA A 57 7.83 3.05 -4.47
N GLU A 58 7.93 1.98 -5.26
CA GLU A 58 7.55 0.62 -4.84
C GLU A 58 8.30 0.19 -3.56
N LYS A 59 9.63 0.28 -3.59
CA LYS A 59 10.48 -0.14 -2.47
C LYS A 59 10.21 0.69 -1.21
N ASN A 60 10.07 2.00 -1.37
CA ASN A 60 9.81 2.93 -0.27
C ASN A 60 8.46 2.66 0.38
N VAL A 61 7.41 2.42 -0.41
CA VAL A 61 6.08 2.12 0.13
C VAL A 61 6.07 0.79 0.86
N LEU A 62 6.64 -0.27 0.27
CA LEU A 62 6.73 -1.56 0.93
C LEU A 62 7.54 -1.49 2.24
N ALA A 63 8.64 -0.73 2.25
CA ALA A 63 9.41 -0.50 3.46
C ALA A 63 8.60 0.26 4.52
N ARG A 64 7.79 1.25 4.11
CA ARG A 64 6.94 2.01 5.03
C ARG A 64 5.82 1.14 5.62
N LEU A 65 5.13 0.33 4.81
CA LEU A 65 4.12 -0.61 5.29
C LEU A 65 4.71 -1.58 6.32
N ARG A 66 5.89 -2.15 6.04
CA ARG A 66 6.59 -3.03 6.99
C ARG A 66 6.98 -2.33 8.29
N ARG A 67 7.43 -1.08 8.23
CA ARG A 67 7.79 -0.32 9.44
C ARG A 67 6.57 -0.03 10.30
N VAL A 68 5.48 0.42 9.68
CA VAL A 68 4.24 0.70 10.40
C VAL A 68 3.68 -0.57 11.02
N GLN A 69 3.68 -1.68 10.28
CA GLN A 69 3.25 -2.97 10.82
C GLN A 69 4.08 -3.39 12.05
N ARG A 70 5.41 -3.22 12.02
CA ARG A 70 6.26 -3.53 13.17
C ARG A 70 6.11 -2.57 14.34
N GLN A 71 5.79 -1.30 14.09
CA GLN A 71 5.54 -0.35 15.16
C GLN A 71 4.29 -0.76 15.94
N GLU A 72 3.23 -1.18 15.23
CA GLU A 72 2.03 -1.73 15.89
C GLU A 72 2.32 -3.01 16.68
N GLU A 73 3.04 -3.97 16.09
CA GLU A 73 3.39 -5.23 16.75
C GLU A 73 4.31 -5.04 17.97
N GLY A 74 5.04 -3.92 18.05
CA GLY A 74 5.93 -3.58 19.17
C GLY A 74 5.30 -2.67 20.24
N GLU A 75 4.13 -2.10 19.97
CA GLU A 75 3.33 -1.32 20.93
C GLU A 75 2.24 -2.15 21.63
N ALA A 76 2.13 -3.45 21.29
CA ALA A 76 1.19 -4.42 21.87
C ALA A 76 1.78 -5.22 23.05
#